data_AF-A0A6F9DL08-F1
#
_entry.id   AF-A0A6F9DL08-F1
#
_cell.length_a   1.000
_cell.length_b   1.000
_cell.length_c   1.000
_cell.angle_alpha   90.00
_cell.angle_beta   90.00
_cell.angle_gamma   90.00
#
_symmetry.space_group_name_H-M   'P 1'
#
loop_
_entity.id
_entity.type
_entity.pdbx_description
1 polymer ?
#
loop_
_entity_poly.entity_id
_entity_poly.type
_entity_poly.pdbx_seq_one_letter_code
_entity_poly.pdbx_strand_id
1 'polypeptide(L)'
;MVNAFIKCAAIAICAAVAWRWFSGSRLPPNGRDVQRVGALESLKEHSRKFDSEKIVQVTDGVHVAIGYALANMIMIEGTDGIILVDTMEHEDVAMKAFKDLRKITSKPLKGIIITHFHLDHVVGAVSLLRQHPEVHIYMHESTKSELARFVRLGEINFARGSRQFGIFLDEDKEKINAGIGPQLMQDANMMHVAPEATHTYKDRETFNLAGVAFELIHTPGETDDQTTVWLADKQVVFPADNIYETFPNLYAIRGSPPRSCEKWYKSLDKVRQLGAQHMVPSHTRPLSGKKEINDVITIYRDAIQYVHDQTVRWMNKGFGVNEIVHKVKLPPKLAAHPYLQEHYGTVAWSVRGVYDSLIGWFDGDPVNLYPLTKAQRAGRWKQLLARDSKATADAKILQDALNSLKASDDKFELIGECMNDELQWALELSSLAVEASENQVKEEAKSLHVRVLRSLAKCSNNANARHYYLTIAREIESGLKLLMTKNSLRDLLLTHLNIDELMSFFPLRFKAEECDENTLLTVGMVFTDIQKSYYYTVRNCMVEYRKHPDAVPPNVDATLTTTSTTWREMVVQESSTVIQFATGGLTVTGSMLSFRTFMNLIETSF
;
A
#
# COMPACT_ATOMS: atom_id res chain seq x y z
N MET A 1 -61.36 -11.42 -0.72
CA MET A 1 -60.97 -10.28 -1.59
C MET A 1 -59.55 -9.78 -1.33
N VAL A 2 -59.09 -9.62 -0.08
CA VAL A 2 -57.73 -9.11 0.25
C VAL A 2 -56.58 -9.99 -0.30
N ASN A 3 -56.71 -11.33 -0.24
CA ASN A 3 -55.70 -12.25 -0.78
C ASN A 3 -55.57 -12.24 -2.31
N ALA A 4 -56.60 -11.84 -3.04
CA ALA A 4 -56.54 -11.72 -4.50
C ALA A 4 -55.81 -10.43 -4.92
N PHE A 5 -56.05 -9.33 -4.18
CA PHE A 5 -55.36 -8.06 -4.40
C PHE A 5 -53.85 -8.14 -4.13
N ILE A 6 -53.42 -8.84 -3.08
CA ILE A 6 -52.00 -9.02 -2.77
C ILE A 6 -51.29 -9.86 -3.84
N LYS A 7 -51.94 -10.93 -4.34
CA LYS A 7 -51.39 -11.74 -5.44
C LYS A 7 -51.31 -10.97 -6.76
N CYS A 8 -52.32 -10.17 -7.10
CA CYS A 8 -52.27 -9.32 -8.30
C CYS A 8 -51.19 -8.23 -8.20
N ALA A 9 -51.01 -7.62 -7.02
CA ALA A 9 -49.94 -6.64 -6.80
C ALA A 9 -48.54 -7.27 -6.91
N ALA A 10 -48.34 -8.47 -6.35
CA ALA A 10 -47.06 -9.19 -6.46
C ALA A 10 -46.75 -9.59 -7.91
N ILE A 11 -47.74 -10.06 -8.67
CA ILE A 11 -47.56 -10.42 -10.09
C ILE A 11 -47.27 -9.18 -10.94
N ALA A 12 -47.95 -8.05 -10.68
CA ALA A 12 -47.70 -6.79 -11.39
C ALA A 12 -46.30 -6.23 -11.10
N ILE A 13 -45.81 -6.36 -9.87
CA ILE A 13 -44.44 -5.98 -9.49
C ILE A 13 -43.41 -6.90 -10.17
N CYS A 14 -43.63 -8.22 -10.16
CA CYS A 14 -42.76 -9.17 -10.86
C CYS A 14 -42.73 -8.92 -12.38
N ALA A 15 -43.87 -8.61 -13.00
CA ALA A 15 -43.97 -8.30 -14.42
C ALA A 15 -43.31 -6.95 -14.77
N ALA A 16 -43.45 -5.93 -13.91
CA ALA A 16 -42.78 -4.64 -14.08
C ALA A 16 -41.26 -4.74 -13.93
N VAL A 17 -40.78 -5.57 -12.99
CA VAL A 17 -39.35 -5.87 -12.82
C VAL A 17 -38.81 -6.65 -14.03
N ALA A 18 -39.55 -7.64 -14.53
CA ALA A 18 -39.18 -8.39 -15.73
C ALA A 18 -39.13 -7.48 -16.97
N TRP A 19 -40.14 -6.61 -17.18
CA TRP A 19 -40.14 -5.66 -18.31
C TRP A 19 -38.94 -4.71 -18.23
N ARG A 20 -38.64 -4.16 -17.05
CA ARG A 20 -37.48 -3.26 -16.85
C ARG A 20 -36.13 -3.95 -17.11
N TRP A 21 -36.08 -5.28 -17.01
CA TRP A 21 -34.92 -6.09 -17.39
C TRP A 21 -34.75 -6.24 -18.91
N PHE A 22 -35.85 -6.23 -19.67
CA PHE A 22 -35.83 -6.36 -21.14
C PHE A 22 -35.80 -5.02 -21.90
N SER A 23 -36.38 -3.95 -21.34
CA SER A 23 -36.38 -2.63 -21.96
C SER A 23 -35.30 -1.75 -21.32
N GLY A 24 -34.06 -1.85 -21.82
CA GLY A 24 -32.95 -1.01 -21.38
C GLY A 24 -33.26 0.48 -21.56
N SER A 25 -33.70 1.14 -20.49
CA SER A 25 -33.95 2.59 -20.49
C SER A 25 -32.65 3.33 -20.21
N ARG A 26 -32.28 4.19 -21.17
CA ARG A 26 -31.18 5.15 -21.10
C ARG A 26 -31.38 6.12 -19.93
N LEU A 27 -30.32 6.38 -19.17
CA LEU A 27 -30.28 7.46 -18.18
C LEU A 27 -30.17 8.81 -18.92
N PRO A 28 -30.85 9.87 -18.46
CA PRO A 28 -30.67 11.21 -19.00
C PRO A 28 -29.28 11.77 -18.62
N PRO A 29 -28.67 12.60 -19.47
CA PRO A 29 -27.44 13.31 -19.12
C PRO A 29 -27.77 14.50 -18.20
N ASN A 30 -26.76 14.92 -17.45
CA ASN A 30 -26.63 16.16 -16.69
C ASN A 30 -26.95 16.06 -15.20
N GLY A 31 -25.97 15.58 -14.43
CA GLY A 31 -25.72 16.13 -13.09
C GLY A 31 -24.92 17.42 -13.23
N ARG A 32 -25.47 18.54 -12.77
CA ARG A 32 -24.71 19.76 -12.48
C ARG A 32 -24.71 20.03 -10.98
N ASP A 33 -23.59 20.61 -10.57
CA ASP A 33 -23.24 21.26 -9.31
C ASP A 33 -23.11 20.37 -8.06
N VAL A 34 -21.99 19.64 -8.03
CA VAL A 34 -21.21 19.50 -6.78
C VAL A 34 -20.14 20.58 -6.82
N GLN A 35 -20.01 21.32 -5.72
CA GLN A 35 -19.22 22.55 -5.60
C GLN A 35 -17.85 22.46 -6.28
N ARG A 36 -17.58 23.45 -7.15
CA ARG A 36 -16.34 23.66 -7.91
C ARG A 36 -15.20 24.11 -7.00
N VAL A 37 -14.84 23.30 -6.04
CA VAL A 37 -13.57 23.48 -5.33
C VAL A 37 -12.51 22.90 -6.24
N GLY A 38 -11.56 23.73 -6.69
CA GLY A 38 -10.43 23.26 -7.49
C GLY A 38 -9.72 22.10 -6.78
N ALA A 39 -9.18 21.16 -7.54
CA ALA A 39 -8.58 19.92 -7.01
C ALA A 39 -7.61 20.14 -5.83
N LEU A 40 -6.79 21.19 -5.90
CA LEU A 40 -5.87 21.59 -4.85
C LEU A 40 -6.58 22.12 -3.59
N GLU A 41 -7.61 22.93 -3.77
CA GLU A 41 -8.38 23.46 -2.64
C GLU A 41 -9.15 22.34 -1.92
N SER A 42 -9.56 21.29 -2.64
CA SER A 42 -10.17 20.10 -2.02
C SER A 42 -9.19 19.37 -1.10
N LEU A 43 -7.94 19.19 -1.53
CA LEU A 43 -6.89 18.61 -0.68
C LEU A 43 -6.55 19.52 0.50
N LYS A 44 -6.42 20.84 0.29
CA LYS A 44 -6.14 21.79 1.37
C LYS A 44 -7.27 21.83 2.42
N GLU A 45 -8.53 21.78 1.98
CA GLU A 45 -9.67 21.69 2.90
C GLU A 45 -9.59 20.40 3.73
N HIS A 46 -9.25 19.28 3.08
CA HIS A 46 -9.08 17.99 3.74
C HIS A 46 -7.96 18.01 4.78
N SER A 47 -6.87 18.76 4.55
CA SER A 47 -5.78 18.90 5.52
C SER A 47 -6.25 19.40 6.89
N ARG A 48 -7.31 20.23 6.98
CA ARG A 48 -7.87 20.75 8.24
C ARG A 48 -8.35 19.67 9.21
N LYS A 49 -8.45 18.43 8.75
CA LYS A 49 -8.80 17.28 9.60
C LYS A 49 -7.63 16.86 10.50
N PHE A 50 -6.39 17.09 10.09
CA PHE A 50 -5.18 16.54 10.71
C PHE A 50 -3.91 17.42 10.54
N ASP A 51 -4.04 18.68 10.15
CA ASP A 51 -2.94 19.64 9.95
C ASP A 51 -2.33 20.20 11.25
N SER A 52 -2.96 19.90 12.38
CA SER A 52 -2.45 20.26 13.71
C SER A 52 -2.40 19.04 14.63
N GLU A 53 -1.28 18.87 15.31
CA GLU A 53 -1.11 17.93 16.41
C GLU A 53 -2.13 18.21 17.51
N LYS A 54 -2.96 17.22 17.83
CA LYS A 54 -4.00 17.35 18.84
C LYS A 54 -4.29 16.02 19.52
N ILE A 55 -4.53 16.10 20.83
CA ILE A 55 -5.14 15.00 21.59
C ILE A 55 -6.63 15.27 21.72
N VAL A 56 -7.46 14.35 21.23
CA VAL A 56 -8.92 14.44 21.31
C VAL A 56 -9.42 13.40 22.31
N GLN A 57 -10.13 13.84 23.35
CA GLN A 57 -10.91 12.94 24.19
C GLN A 57 -12.20 12.56 23.44
N VAL A 58 -12.39 11.27 23.17
CA VAL A 58 -13.56 10.75 22.44
C VAL A 58 -14.70 10.45 23.39
N THR A 59 -14.39 9.79 24.49
CA THR A 59 -15.26 9.52 25.63
C THR A 59 -14.41 9.38 26.89
N ASP A 60 -15.03 9.12 28.03
CA ASP A 60 -14.30 8.89 29.28
C ASP A 60 -13.25 7.76 29.10
N GLY A 61 -11.99 8.06 29.42
CA GLY A 61 -10.86 7.13 29.29
C GLY A 61 -10.49 6.70 27.87
N VAL A 62 -10.96 7.38 26.81
CA VAL A 62 -10.53 7.10 25.43
C VAL A 62 -10.06 8.38 24.76
N HIS A 63 -8.79 8.41 24.37
CA HIS A 63 -8.12 9.55 23.77
C HIS A 63 -7.42 9.15 22.48
N VAL A 64 -7.34 10.05 21.51
CA VAL A 64 -6.63 9.82 20.25
C VAL A 64 -5.71 10.99 19.93
N ALA A 65 -4.45 10.69 19.61
CA ALA A 65 -3.46 11.62 19.08
C ALA A 65 -3.58 11.66 17.55
N ILE A 66 -3.92 12.84 17.01
CA ILE A 66 -4.17 13.08 15.58
C ILE A 66 -3.18 14.13 15.08
N GLY A 67 -2.68 13.98 13.86
CA GLY A 67 -1.87 14.99 13.17
C GLY A 67 -0.38 15.00 13.53
N TYR A 68 0.09 14.02 14.31
CA TYR A 68 1.51 13.82 14.62
C TYR A 68 2.26 13.11 13.49
N ALA A 69 1.56 12.27 12.73
CA ALA A 69 2.11 11.37 11.73
C ALA A 69 0.97 10.93 10.77
N LEU A 70 1.21 9.99 9.85
CA LEU A 70 0.19 9.47 8.93
C LEU A 70 -0.94 8.79 9.70
N ALA A 71 -0.58 7.92 10.64
CA ALA A 71 -1.51 7.22 11.52
C ALA A 71 -1.72 7.95 12.86
N ASN A 72 -2.84 7.63 13.49
CA ASN A 72 -3.18 8.03 14.84
C ASN A 72 -2.57 7.08 15.86
N MET A 73 -2.39 7.55 17.09
CA MET A 73 -2.12 6.71 18.26
C MET A 73 -3.27 6.88 19.23
N ILE A 74 -3.88 5.78 19.66
CA ILE A 74 -5.07 5.80 20.50
C ILE A 74 -4.72 5.28 21.89
N MET A 75 -5.14 5.98 22.94
CA MET A 75 -4.96 5.58 24.33
C MET A 75 -6.29 5.23 24.97
N ILE A 76 -6.35 4.04 25.58
CA ILE A 76 -7.43 3.59 26.44
C ILE A 76 -6.92 3.59 27.88
N GLU A 77 -7.55 4.39 28.74
CA GLU A 77 -7.24 4.47 30.15
C GLU A 77 -8.08 3.44 30.94
N GLY A 78 -7.39 2.53 31.63
CA GLY A 78 -7.95 1.54 32.53
C GLY A 78 -7.90 1.96 34.00
N THR A 79 -8.11 1.00 34.90
CA THR A 79 -8.10 1.22 36.36
C THR A 79 -6.69 1.51 36.89
N ASP A 80 -5.69 0.74 36.47
CA ASP A 80 -4.31 0.75 36.98
C ASP A 80 -3.25 0.81 35.87
N GLY A 81 -3.67 1.13 34.64
CA GLY A 81 -2.79 1.19 33.48
C GLY A 81 -3.45 1.82 32.25
N ILE A 82 -2.65 2.02 31.22
CA ILE A 82 -3.12 2.41 29.88
C ILE A 82 -2.81 1.34 28.85
N ILE A 83 -3.62 1.29 27.80
CA ILE A 83 -3.45 0.44 26.62
C ILE A 83 -3.36 1.36 25.40
N LEU A 84 -2.40 1.14 24.52
CA LEU A 84 -2.33 1.83 23.23
C LEU A 84 -2.93 0.97 22.13
N VAL A 85 -3.62 1.58 21.17
CA VAL A 85 -4.00 0.96 19.89
C VAL A 85 -3.22 1.69 18.80
N ASP A 86 -2.41 0.93 18.08
CA ASP A 86 -1.41 1.37 17.09
C ASP A 86 -0.37 2.36 17.65
N THR A 87 0.74 2.52 16.92
CA THR A 87 1.93 3.21 17.44
C THR A 87 2.63 4.17 16.49
N MET A 88 2.04 4.55 15.36
CA MET A 88 2.63 5.43 14.33
C MET A 88 3.87 4.83 13.63
N GLU A 89 4.29 5.48 12.55
CA GLU A 89 5.33 5.01 11.64
C GLU A 89 6.78 5.28 12.09
N HIS A 90 7.01 6.10 13.11
CA HIS A 90 8.35 6.58 13.43
C HIS A 90 8.57 6.78 14.93
N GLU A 91 9.76 6.45 15.44
CA GLU A 91 10.06 6.48 16.88
C GLU A 91 9.85 7.87 17.50
N ASP A 92 10.40 8.92 16.88
CA ASP A 92 10.30 10.28 17.43
C ASP A 92 8.86 10.79 17.54
N VAL A 93 8.03 10.54 16.50
CA VAL A 93 6.63 10.98 16.51
C VAL A 93 5.78 10.13 17.45
N ALA A 94 6.05 8.83 17.53
CA ALA A 94 5.42 7.93 18.50
C ALA A 94 5.71 8.36 19.94
N MET A 95 6.98 8.63 20.27
CA MET A 95 7.38 9.11 21.59
C MET A 95 6.83 10.50 21.91
N LYS A 96 6.72 11.39 20.91
CA LYS A 96 6.11 12.71 21.07
C LYS A 96 4.61 12.58 21.37
N ALA A 97 3.86 11.81 20.57
CA ALA A 97 2.44 11.55 20.78
C ALA A 97 2.19 10.88 22.14
N PHE A 98 3.00 9.87 22.48
CA PHE A 98 2.94 9.20 23.77
C PHE A 98 3.17 10.19 24.92
N LYS A 99 4.21 11.03 24.85
CA LYS A 99 4.48 12.07 25.86
C LYS A 99 3.30 13.02 26.06
N ASP A 100 2.61 13.41 24.98
CA ASP A 100 1.43 14.27 25.07
C ASP A 100 0.22 13.54 25.66
N LEU A 101 0.01 12.27 25.31
CA LEU A 101 -1.01 11.42 25.93
C LEU A 101 -0.76 11.22 27.45
N ARG A 102 0.50 11.09 27.86
CA ARG A 102 0.91 10.96 29.27
C ARG A 102 0.59 12.20 30.12
N LYS A 103 0.31 13.36 29.50
CA LYS A 103 -0.16 14.55 30.24
C LYS A 103 -1.57 14.36 30.81
N ILE A 104 -2.35 13.43 30.26
CA ILE A 104 -3.70 13.11 30.74
C ILE A 104 -3.65 12.23 31.99
N THR A 105 -2.77 11.23 32.00
CA THR A 105 -2.71 10.23 33.08
C THR A 105 -1.29 9.72 33.29
N SER A 106 -0.93 9.49 34.55
CA SER A 106 0.36 8.94 34.97
C SER A 106 0.38 7.41 35.09
N LYS A 107 -0.75 6.73 34.86
CA LYS A 107 -0.89 5.26 34.94
C LYS A 107 0.08 4.53 34.00
N PRO A 108 0.75 3.45 34.42
CA PRO A 108 1.76 2.77 33.59
C PRO A 108 1.20 2.23 32.26
N LEU A 109 2.03 2.17 31.23
CA LEU A 109 1.70 1.45 29.99
C LEU A 109 1.65 -0.06 30.31
N LYS A 110 0.53 -0.71 30.00
CA LYS A 110 0.32 -2.14 30.26
C LYS A 110 0.21 -2.97 28.99
N GLY A 111 -0.32 -2.38 27.91
CA GLY A 111 -0.53 -3.08 26.66
C GLY A 111 -0.43 -2.21 25.42
N ILE A 112 -0.07 -2.82 24.30
CA ILE A 112 -0.18 -2.26 22.95
C ILE A 112 -0.96 -3.28 22.11
N ILE A 113 -1.98 -2.81 21.42
CA ILE A 113 -2.74 -3.57 20.43
C ILE A 113 -2.30 -3.07 19.06
N ILE A 114 -1.74 -3.96 18.26
CA ILE A 114 -1.41 -3.71 16.86
C ILE A 114 -2.59 -4.15 16.01
N THR A 115 -3.18 -3.23 15.25
CA THR A 115 -4.37 -3.56 14.45
C THR A 115 -4.04 -4.36 13.20
N HIS A 116 -2.91 -4.07 12.55
CA HIS A 116 -2.42 -4.77 11.36
C HIS A 116 -0.95 -4.45 11.05
N PHE A 117 -0.36 -5.17 10.09
CA PHE A 117 1.08 -5.15 9.82
C PHE A 117 1.66 -3.85 9.22
N HIS A 118 0.83 -2.93 8.75
CA HIS A 118 1.34 -1.74 8.07
C HIS A 118 2.24 -0.90 8.98
N LEU A 119 3.30 -0.36 8.38
CA LEU A 119 4.43 0.24 9.11
C LEU A 119 4.01 1.43 9.97
N ASP A 120 3.02 2.19 9.52
CA ASP A 120 2.41 3.29 10.23
C ASP A 120 1.61 2.89 11.48
N HIS A 121 1.45 1.60 11.74
CA HIS A 121 0.76 1.11 12.94
C HIS A 121 1.71 0.41 13.91
N VAL A 122 2.81 -0.17 13.41
CA VAL A 122 3.68 -1.08 14.17
C VAL A 122 5.00 -0.47 14.64
N VAL A 123 5.56 0.48 13.90
CA VAL A 123 6.98 0.83 14.04
C VAL A 123 7.27 1.55 15.34
N GLY A 124 6.42 2.48 15.77
CA GLY A 124 6.65 3.23 17.01
C GLY A 124 6.69 2.37 18.26
N ALA A 125 6.09 1.16 18.25
CA ALA A 125 6.10 0.21 19.35
C ALA A 125 7.52 -0.18 19.79
N VAL A 126 8.50 -0.16 18.88
CA VAL A 126 9.89 -0.50 19.19
C VAL A 126 10.47 0.44 20.24
N SER A 127 10.29 1.75 20.05
CA SER A 127 10.80 2.77 20.99
C SER A 127 10.13 2.69 22.36
N LEU A 128 8.83 2.36 22.38
CA LEU A 128 8.04 2.17 23.60
C LEU A 128 8.51 0.94 24.37
N LEU A 129 8.76 -0.19 23.68
CA LEU A 129 9.21 -1.44 24.29
C LEU A 129 10.63 -1.37 24.84
N ARG A 130 11.51 -0.53 24.27
CA ARG A 130 12.83 -0.27 24.88
C ARG A 130 12.72 0.35 26.27
N GLN A 131 11.69 1.16 26.51
CA GLN A 131 11.43 1.81 27.81
C GLN A 131 10.50 0.99 28.70
N HIS A 132 9.68 0.12 28.11
CA HIS A 132 8.64 -0.67 28.77
C HIS A 132 8.66 -2.13 28.28
N PRO A 133 9.74 -2.89 28.53
CA PRO A 133 9.89 -4.26 28.01
C PRO A 133 8.86 -5.26 28.57
N GLU A 134 8.16 -4.92 29.65
CA GLU A 134 7.13 -5.73 30.30
C GLU A 134 5.74 -5.63 29.65
N VAL A 135 5.57 -4.73 28.69
CA VAL A 135 4.25 -4.43 28.08
C VAL A 135 3.74 -5.60 27.24
N HIS A 136 2.45 -5.91 27.39
CA HIS A 136 1.81 -6.94 26.57
C HIS A 136 1.52 -6.44 25.16
N ILE A 137 1.84 -7.25 24.14
CA ILE A 137 1.57 -6.96 22.73
C ILE A 137 0.50 -7.92 22.23
N TYR A 138 -0.58 -7.36 21.68
CA TYR A 138 -1.68 -8.09 21.06
C TYR A 138 -1.71 -7.84 19.56
N MET A 139 -1.82 -8.89 18.76
CA MET A 139 -2.00 -8.79 17.29
C MET A 139 -2.64 -10.07 16.72
N HIS A 140 -3.13 -10.03 15.49
CA HIS A 140 -3.64 -11.21 14.80
C HIS A 140 -2.51 -12.20 14.46
N GLU A 141 -2.77 -13.52 14.48
CA GLU A 141 -1.75 -14.57 14.26
C GLU A 141 -1.02 -14.43 12.90
N SER A 142 -1.68 -13.87 11.88
CA SER A 142 -1.11 -13.69 10.54
C SER A 142 -0.34 -12.38 10.33
N THR A 143 -0.31 -11.48 11.32
CA THR A 143 0.32 -10.14 11.19
C THR A 143 1.78 -10.25 10.74
N LYS A 144 2.55 -11.15 11.34
CA LYS A 144 3.96 -11.36 11.02
C LYS A 144 4.18 -11.90 9.61
N SER A 145 3.38 -12.88 9.19
CA SER A 145 3.49 -13.45 7.85
C SER A 145 3.15 -12.43 6.77
N GLU A 146 2.20 -11.53 7.04
CA GLU A 146 1.84 -10.45 6.14
C GLU A 146 2.96 -9.40 6.04
N LEU A 147 3.57 -9.01 7.17
CA LEU A 147 4.76 -8.15 7.17
C LEU A 147 5.91 -8.79 6.38
N ALA A 148 6.21 -10.07 6.62
CA ALA A 148 7.27 -10.81 5.93
C ALA A 148 7.02 -10.88 4.41
N ARG A 149 5.76 -11.05 3.98
CA ARG A 149 5.37 -11.00 2.57
C ARG A 149 5.60 -9.60 1.98
N PHE A 150 5.30 -8.55 2.74
CA PHE A 150 5.48 -7.18 2.30
C PHE A 150 6.97 -6.79 2.13
N VAL A 151 7.81 -7.11 3.11
CA VAL A 151 9.25 -6.76 3.09
C VAL A 151 10.05 -7.57 2.05
N ARG A 152 9.54 -8.71 1.57
CA ARG A 152 10.11 -9.48 0.44
C ARG A 152 10.27 -8.64 -0.84
N LEU A 153 9.42 -7.63 -1.02
CA LEU A 153 9.45 -6.72 -2.16
C LEU A 153 10.07 -5.36 -1.80
N GLY A 154 11.01 -5.34 -0.85
CA GLY A 154 11.54 -4.14 -0.18
C GLY A 154 11.93 -2.99 -1.12
N GLU A 155 12.82 -3.22 -2.09
CA GLU A 155 13.32 -2.17 -2.98
C GLU A 155 12.23 -1.54 -3.85
N ILE A 156 11.42 -2.38 -4.50
CA ILE A 156 10.35 -1.90 -5.38
C ILE A 156 9.23 -1.23 -4.56
N ASN A 157 8.92 -1.75 -3.37
CA ASN A 157 7.97 -1.14 -2.45
C ASN A 157 8.49 0.19 -1.91
N PHE A 158 9.78 0.31 -1.62
CA PHE A 158 10.40 1.56 -1.18
C PHE A 158 10.32 2.62 -2.28
N ALA A 159 10.75 2.29 -3.51
CA ALA A 159 10.74 3.25 -4.62
C ALA A 159 9.33 3.72 -4.96
N ARG A 160 8.36 2.79 -5.05
CA ARG A 160 6.97 3.12 -5.39
C ARG A 160 6.22 3.75 -4.21
N GLY A 161 6.50 3.33 -2.98
CA GLY A 161 5.98 3.94 -1.76
C GLY A 161 6.48 5.37 -1.59
N SER A 162 7.76 5.62 -1.86
CA SER A 162 8.35 6.96 -1.86
C SER A 162 7.66 7.91 -2.82
N ARG A 163 7.26 7.43 -4.00
CA ARG A 163 6.45 8.19 -4.97
C ARG A 163 5.02 8.41 -4.48
N GLN A 164 4.36 7.38 -3.94
CA GLN A 164 2.97 7.49 -3.45
C GLN A 164 2.85 8.48 -2.29
N PHE A 165 3.76 8.42 -1.31
CA PHE A 165 3.73 9.28 -0.13
C PHE A 165 4.55 10.56 -0.29
N GLY A 166 5.17 10.76 -1.46
CA GLY A 166 5.92 11.98 -1.79
C GLY A 166 7.11 12.22 -0.87
N ILE A 167 7.77 11.18 -0.37
CA ILE A 167 8.79 11.26 0.70
C ILE A 167 9.87 12.31 0.39
N PHE A 168 10.30 12.39 -0.87
CA PHE A 168 11.35 13.30 -1.34
C PHE A 168 10.82 14.60 -1.96
N LEU A 169 9.56 14.96 -1.73
CA LEU A 169 9.00 16.27 -2.13
C LEU A 169 9.31 17.33 -1.07
N ASP A 170 9.42 18.59 -1.51
CA ASP A 170 9.57 19.73 -0.62
C ASP A 170 8.29 19.90 0.22
N GLU A 171 8.47 19.91 1.54
CA GLU A 171 7.38 19.89 2.52
C GLU A 171 6.51 21.14 2.46
N ASP A 172 7.13 22.32 2.26
CA ASP A 172 6.44 23.60 2.27
C ASP A 172 5.82 23.96 0.90
N LYS A 173 6.41 23.44 -0.18
CA LYS A 173 6.05 23.86 -1.56
C LYS A 173 5.21 22.86 -2.33
N GLU A 174 5.42 21.56 -2.10
CA GLU A 174 4.89 20.52 -2.98
C GLU A 174 3.90 19.59 -2.28
N LYS A 175 4.18 19.21 -1.03
CA LYS A 175 3.28 18.40 -0.19
C LYS A 175 2.08 19.22 0.28
N ILE A 176 0.93 18.55 0.43
CA ILE A 176 -0.30 19.15 0.98
C ILE A 176 -0.82 18.26 2.11
N ASN A 177 -1.04 16.98 1.81
CA ASN A 177 -1.29 15.91 2.75
C ASN A 177 -1.07 14.55 2.07
N ALA A 178 -1.24 13.44 2.79
CA ALA A 178 -1.22 12.07 2.26
C ALA A 178 -2.62 11.42 2.16
N GLY A 179 -3.70 12.21 2.18
CA GLY A 179 -5.08 11.75 2.07
C GLY A 179 -5.66 11.14 3.35
N ILE A 180 -4.91 10.30 4.07
CA ILE A 180 -5.36 9.70 5.35
C ILE A 180 -4.71 10.33 6.60
N GLY A 181 -3.71 11.19 6.39
CA GLY A 181 -3.02 11.95 7.42
C GLY A 181 -2.14 13.05 6.80
N PRO A 182 -1.43 13.85 7.61
CA PRO A 182 -0.59 14.94 7.15
C PRO A 182 0.51 14.45 6.22
N GLN A 183 1.33 13.48 6.64
CA GLN A 183 2.36 12.86 5.81
C GLN A 183 2.84 11.58 6.46
N LEU A 184 3.43 10.69 5.65
CA LEU A 184 4.21 9.59 6.17
C LEU A 184 5.57 10.13 6.63
N MET A 185 5.83 10.04 7.93
CA MET A 185 7.08 10.48 8.54
C MET A 185 8.18 9.45 8.27
N GLN A 186 8.66 9.40 7.02
CA GLN A 186 9.72 8.50 6.59
C GLN A 186 11.03 9.24 6.40
N ASP A 187 12.04 8.81 7.15
CA ASP A 187 13.43 9.19 6.92
C ASP A 187 14.28 7.96 6.57
N ALA A 188 15.57 8.18 6.37
CA ALA A 188 16.54 7.13 6.09
C ALA A 188 16.74 6.12 7.24
N ASN A 189 16.22 6.39 8.44
CA ASN A 189 16.42 5.58 9.64
C ASN A 189 15.10 4.94 10.12
N MET A 190 14.00 5.08 9.37
CA MET A 190 12.73 4.45 9.69
C MET A 190 12.93 2.94 9.87
N MET A 191 12.59 2.45 11.06
CA MET A 191 12.62 1.02 11.34
C MET A 191 11.43 0.31 10.70
N HIS A 192 11.61 -0.96 10.36
CA HIS A 192 10.58 -1.77 9.70
C HIS A 192 10.25 -3.02 10.52
N VAL A 193 9.88 -2.80 11.79
CA VAL A 193 9.72 -3.88 12.79
C VAL A 193 8.29 -3.94 13.27
N ALA A 194 7.74 -5.14 13.30
CA ALA A 194 6.66 -5.44 14.22
C ALA A 194 7.25 -6.04 15.50
N PRO A 195 6.80 -5.62 16.70
CA PRO A 195 7.21 -6.25 17.95
C PRO A 195 6.78 -7.73 18.01
N GLU A 196 7.43 -8.49 18.90
CA GLU A 196 6.97 -9.85 19.23
C GLU A 196 5.62 -9.79 19.95
N ALA A 197 4.65 -10.56 19.49
CA ALA A 197 3.36 -10.69 20.14
C ALA A 197 3.52 -11.45 21.46
N THR A 198 2.95 -10.94 22.55
CA THR A 198 2.77 -11.73 23.77
C THR A 198 1.47 -12.51 23.72
N HIS A 199 0.47 -12.01 22.99
CA HIS A 199 -0.81 -12.66 22.75
C HIS A 199 -1.17 -12.55 21.28
N THR A 200 -1.63 -13.66 20.72
CA THR A 200 -2.22 -13.70 19.37
C THR A 200 -3.64 -14.22 19.46
N TYR A 201 -4.44 -13.83 18.47
CA TYR A 201 -5.81 -14.31 18.32
C TYR A 201 -6.07 -14.63 16.84
N LYS A 202 -7.16 -15.36 16.58
CA LYS A 202 -7.56 -15.78 15.23
C LYS A 202 -8.84 -15.12 14.74
N ASP A 203 -10.00 -15.52 15.27
CA ASP A 203 -11.28 -15.03 14.74
C ASP A 203 -11.89 -13.90 15.58
N ARG A 204 -12.17 -14.18 16.86
CA ARG A 204 -12.68 -13.22 17.83
C ARG A 204 -12.31 -13.67 19.23
N GLU A 205 -11.72 -12.79 20.02
CA GLU A 205 -11.31 -13.12 21.39
C GLU A 205 -11.46 -11.91 22.32
N THR A 206 -11.84 -12.17 23.56
CA THR A 206 -11.99 -11.16 24.60
C THR A 206 -10.81 -11.23 25.55
N PHE A 207 -10.18 -10.09 25.78
CA PHE A 207 -9.09 -9.92 26.73
C PHE A 207 -9.50 -8.95 27.83
N ASN A 208 -8.84 -9.05 28.97
CA ASN A 208 -8.95 -8.08 30.05
C ASN A 208 -7.54 -7.65 30.47
N LEU A 209 -7.29 -6.35 30.38
CA LEU A 209 -6.03 -5.76 30.80
C LEU A 209 -6.29 -4.40 31.45
N ALA A 210 -5.60 -4.14 32.55
CA ALA A 210 -5.76 -2.91 33.32
C ALA A 210 -7.24 -2.58 33.68
N GLY A 211 -8.06 -3.61 33.96
CA GLY A 211 -9.49 -3.46 34.24
C GLY A 211 -10.36 -3.08 33.03
N VAL A 212 -9.81 -3.11 31.82
CA VAL A 212 -10.53 -2.88 30.56
C VAL A 212 -10.79 -4.22 29.87
N ALA A 213 -12.06 -4.57 29.70
CA ALA A 213 -12.46 -5.66 28.81
C ALA A 213 -12.52 -5.13 27.36
N PHE A 214 -11.76 -5.75 26.46
CA PHE A 214 -11.75 -5.42 25.05
C PHE A 214 -11.82 -6.70 24.21
N GLU A 215 -12.47 -6.59 23.05
CA GLU A 215 -12.55 -7.68 22.09
C GLU A 215 -11.70 -7.36 20.87
N LEU A 216 -10.91 -8.34 20.43
CA LEU A 216 -10.23 -8.33 19.14
C LEU A 216 -11.07 -9.15 18.16
N ILE A 217 -11.44 -8.56 17.03
CA ILE A 217 -12.31 -9.18 16.02
C ILE A 217 -11.58 -9.14 14.69
N HIS A 218 -11.42 -10.31 14.05
CA HIS A 218 -10.83 -10.41 12.73
C HIS A 218 -11.79 -9.86 11.67
N THR A 219 -11.34 -8.77 11.07
CA THR A 219 -12.09 -7.96 10.10
C THR A 219 -11.20 -7.67 8.89
N PRO A 220 -10.86 -8.69 8.07
CA PRO A 220 -10.01 -8.49 6.90
C PRO A 220 -10.65 -7.50 5.92
N GLY A 221 -9.82 -6.63 5.35
CA GLY A 221 -10.27 -5.61 4.40
C GLY A 221 -9.11 -4.86 3.80
N GLU A 222 -8.59 -3.86 4.52
CA GLU A 222 -7.40 -3.11 4.08
C GLU A 222 -6.19 -4.07 3.95
N THR A 223 -6.00 -4.92 4.96
CA THR A 223 -5.12 -6.09 4.95
C THR A 223 -5.88 -7.36 5.34
N ASP A 224 -5.27 -8.54 5.14
CA ASP A 224 -5.85 -9.82 5.55
C ASP A 224 -5.75 -10.07 7.06
N ASP A 225 -4.82 -9.45 7.79
CA ASP A 225 -4.61 -9.59 9.25
C ASP A 225 -5.39 -8.55 10.09
N GLN A 226 -6.22 -7.73 9.45
CA GLN A 226 -6.80 -6.55 10.09
C GLN A 226 -7.73 -6.86 11.28
N THR A 227 -7.49 -6.14 12.37
CA THR A 227 -8.17 -6.28 13.66
C THR A 227 -9.07 -5.09 13.95
N THR A 228 -10.35 -5.34 14.24
CA THR A 228 -11.22 -4.37 14.92
C THR A 228 -11.13 -4.58 16.42
N VAL A 229 -10.92 -3.50 17.19
CA VAL A 229 -10.97 -3.52 18.65
C VAL A 229 -12.33 -2.97 19.12
N TRP A 230 -13.01 -3.68 20.02
CA TRP A 230 -14.33 -3.29 20.53
C TRP A 230 -14.36 -3.19 22.05
N LEU A 231 -14.82 -2.04 22.57
CA LEU A 231 -15.08 -1.80 23.99
C LEU A 231 -16.59 -1.75 24.23
N ALA A 232 -17.17 -2.88 24.62
CA ALA A 232 -18.62 -3.01 24.81
C ALA A 232 -19.16 -2.02 25.87
N ASP A 233 -18.48 -1.91 27.01
CA ASP A 233 -18.90 -1.07 28.14
C ASP A 233 -18.94 0.42 27.79
N LYS A 234 -18.02 0.86 26.94
CA LYS A 234 -17.92 2.26 26.48
C LYS A 234 -18.66 2.49 25.14
N GLN A 235 -19.14 1.44 24.50
CA GLN A 235 -19.70 1.45 23.14
C GLN A 235 -18.76 2.11 22.11
N VAL A 236 -17.45 1.83 22.22
CA VAL A 236 -16.39 2.39 21.35
C VAL A 236 -15.84 1.31 20.44
N VAL A 237 -15.77 1.58 19.14
CA VAL A 237 -15.12 0.71 18.15
C VAL A 237 -13.88 1.39 17.56
N PHE A 238 -12.80 0.62 17.43
CA PHE A 238 -11.59 0.98 16.72
C PHE A 238 -11.50 0.09 15.46
N PRO A 239 -11.96 0.57 14.30
CA PRO A 239 -12.08 -0.24 13.09
C PRO A 239 -10.77 -0.37 12.29
N ALA A 240 -9.64 0.09 12.83
CA ALA A 240 -8.37 0.22 12.13
C ALA A 240 -8.53 1.02 10.81
N ASP A 241 -7.91 0.53 9.73
CA ASP A 241 -7.93 1.15 8.40
C ASP A 241 -9.10 0.67 7.52
N ASN A 242 -10.04 -0.11 8.08
CA ASN A 242 -11.23 -0.49 7.32
C ASN A 242 -12.14 0.72 7.02
N ILE A 243 -12.01 1.82 7.77
CA ILE A 243 -12.76 3.04 7.55
C ILE A 243 -11.98 4.27 8.02
N TYR A 244 -11.93 5.30 7.18
CA TYR A 244 -11.38 6.62 7.44
C TYR A 244 -12.08 7.63 6.52
N GLU A 245 -11.93 8.93 6.77
CA GLU A 245 -12.67 9.97 6.02
C GLU A 245 -12.09 10.25 4.61
N THR A 246 -12.04 9.24 3.73
CA THR A 246 -11.72 9.35 2.30
C THR A 246 -12.00 8.01 1.60
N PHE A 247 -12.21 7.99 0.28
CA PHE A 247 -12.37 6.74 -0.47
C PHE A 247 -11.15 5.83 -0.28
N PRO A 248 -11.34 4.53 0.06
CA PRO A 248 -10.24 3.65 0.39
C PRO A 248 -9.43 3.31 -0.86
N ASN A 249 -8.14 3.05 -0.67
CA ASN A 249 -7.43 2.27 -1.67
C ASN A 249 -7.99 0.84 -1.65
N LEU A 250 -8.71 0.40 -2.68
CA LEU A 250 -8.98 -1.04 -2.90
C LEU A 250 -7.81 -1.72 -3.61
N TYR A 251 -6.98 -0.90 -4.25
CA TYR A 251 -5.63 -1.22 -4.71
C TYR A 251 -4.74 -0.01 -4.42
N ALA A 252 -3.56 -0.22 -3.84
CA ALA A 252 -2.61 0.85 -3.58
C ALA A 252 -1.64 0.97 -4.76
N ILE A 253 -1.47 2.18 -5.31
CA ILE A 253 -0.63 2.39 -6.50
C ILE A 253 0.87 2.17 -6.25
N ARG A 254 1.31 2.16 -4.99
CA ARG A 254 2.65 1.70 -4.60
C ARG A 254 2.91 0.24 -4.95
N GLY A 255 1.87 -0.57 -5.13
CA GLY A 255 1.96 -2.01 -5.38
C GLY A 255 1.67 -2.80 -4.10
N SER A 256 0.64 -3.62 -4.17
CA SER A 256 0.26 -4.64 -3.21
C SER A 256 -0.61 -5.66 -3.95
N PRO A 257 -0.82 -6.88 -3.42
CA PRO A 257 -1.97 -7.68 -3.82
C PRO A 257 -3.25 -6.81 -3.75
N PRO A 258 -4.16 -6.89 -4.73
CA PRO A 258 -5.45 -6.21 -4.64
C PRO A 258 -6.21 -6.66 -3.39
N ARG A 259 -6.90 -5.72 -2.75
CA ARG A 259 -7.65 -6.01 -1.53
C ARG A 259 -8.96 -6.71 -1.86
N SER A 260 -9.33 -7.70 -1.05
CA SER A 260 -10.60 -8.40 -1.24
C SER A 260 -11.75 -7.48 -0.84
N CYS A 261 -12.41 -6.89 -1.84
CA CYS A 261 -13.58 -6.04 -1.62
C CYS A 261 -14.70 -6.79 -0.88
N GLU A 262 -14.88 -8.08 -1.20
CA GLU A 262 -15.87 -8.95 -0.56
C GLU A 262 -15.61 -9.14 0.94
N LYS A 263 -14.37 -9.47 1.32
CA LYS A 263 -14.01 -9.57 2.74
C LYS A 263 -14.23 -8.21 3.42
N TRP A 264 -13.81 -7.12 2.79
CA TRP A 264 -13.87 -5.78 3.38
C TRP A 264 -15.30 -5.33 3.68
N TYR A 265 -16.23 -5.37 2.72
CA TYR A 265 -17.60 -4.91 3.00
C TYR A 265 -18.32 -5.82 4.00
N LYS A 266 -18.00 -7.13 4.04
CA LYS A 266 -18.51 -8.06 5.07
C LYS A 266 -17.94 -7.76 6.45
N SER A 267 -16.66 -7.39 6.53
CA SER A 267 -16.03 -6.91 7.76
C SER A 267 -16.70 -5.64 8.27
N LEU A 268 -17.02 -4.70 7.39
CA LEU A 268 -17.79 -3.50 7.74
C LEU A 268 -19.21 -3.82 8.22
N ASP A 269 -19.85 -4.87 7.69
CA ASP A 269 -21.12 -5.34 8.24
C ASP A 269 -20.98 -5.89 9.67
N LYS A 270 -19.89 -6.60 9.98
CA LYS A 270 -19.59 -7.02 11.37
C LYS A 270 -19.42 -5.80 12.28
N VAL A 271 -18.61 -4.82 11.87
CA VAL A 271 -18.37 -3.57 12.63
C VAL A 271 -19.68 -2.82 12.86
N ARG A 272 -20.52 -2.70 11.83
CA ARG A 272 -21.83 -2.03 11.90
C ARG A 272 -22.78 -2.67 12.90
N GLN A 273 -22.75 -3.99 13.04
CA GLN A 273 -23.59 -4.75 13.97
C GLN A 273 -23.24 -4.51 15.44
N LEU A 274 -22.03 -4.02 15.76
CA LEU A 274 -21.63 -3.68 17.13
C LEU A 274 -22.44 -2.51 17.70
N GLY A 275 -23.07 -1.69 16.87
CA GLY A 275 -23.95 -0.60 17.32
C GLY A 275 -23.22 0.48 18.13
N ALA A 276 -21.97 0.77 17.76
CA ALA A 276 -21.08 1.69 18.46
C ALA A 276 -21.66 3.11 18.60
N GLN A 277 -21.46 3.72 19.77
CA GLN A 277 -21.72 5.13 20.03
C GLN A 277 -20.56 6.02 19.59
N HIS A 278 -19.34 5.48 19.60
CA HIS A 278 -18.12 6.16 19.19
C HIS A 278 -17.29 5.26 18.27
N MET A 279 -16.74 5.83 17.20
CA MET A 279 -15.84 5.16 16.27
C MET A 279 -14.53 5.93 16.18
N VAL A 280 -13.40 5.26 16.40
CA VAL A 280 -12.07 5.87 16.43
C VAL A 280 -11.16 5.13 15.47
N PRO A 281 -11.09 5.56 14.20
CA PRO A 281 -10.22 4.96 13.20
C PRO A 281 -8.73 5.27 13.44
N SER A 282 -7.85 4.40 12.92
CA SER A 282 -6.39 4.59 13.00
C SER A 282 -5.88 5.71 12.08
N HIS A 283 -6.75 6.29 11.25
CA HIS A 283 -6.49 7.50 10.47
C HIS A 283 -7.64 8.49 10.56
N THR A 284 -7.38 9.76 10.25
CA THR A 284 -8.39 10.85 10.25
C THR A 284 -9.04 11.06 11.63
N ARG A 285 -10.33 11.46 11.71
CA ARG A 285 -10.98 11.92 12.94
C ARG A 285 -11.95 10.89 13.52
N PRO A 286 -12.12 10.83 14.86
CA PRO A 286 -13.16 10.05 15.49
C PRO A 286 -14.55 10.60 15.16
N LEU A 287 -15.54 9.71 15.19
CA LEU A 287 -16.95 10.00 14.94
C LEU A 287 -17.78 9.54 16.14
N SER A 288 -18.83 10.30 16.49
CA SER A 288 -19.72 9.96 17.60
C SER A 288 -21.19 10.09 17.20
N GLY A 289 -22.02 9.23 17.76
CA GLY A 289 -23.44 9.11 17.47
C GLY A 289 -23.76 7.83 16.70
N LYS A 290 -24.54 6.93 17.32
CA LYS A 290 -24.93 5.63 16.73
C LYS A 290 -25.46 5.72 15.31
N LYS A 291 -26.38 6.66 15.05
CA LYS A 291 -26.98 6.85 13.73
C LYS A 291 -25.92 7.27 12.70
N GLU A 292 -25.12 8.27 13.03
CA GLU A 292 -24.10 8.81 12.14
C GLU A 292 -23.05 7.75 11.80
N ILE A 293 -22.57 7.00 12.79
CA ILE A 293 -21.63 5.89 12.59
C ILE A 293 -22.26 4.81 11.71
N ASN A 294 -23.53 4.44 11.96
CA ASN A 294 -24.22 3.44 11.15
C ASN A 294 -24.37 3.88 9.69
N ASP A 295 -24.73 5.15 9.46
CA ASP A 295 -24.88 5.74 8.14
C ASP A 295 -23.53 5.79 7.40
N VAL A 296 -22.46 6.21 8.09
CA VAL A 296 -21.09 6.28 7.54
C VAL A 296 -20.56 4.89 7.18
N ILE A 297 -20.72 3.89 8.05
CA ILE A 297 -20.31 2.51 7.72
C ILE A 297 -21.14 1.97 6.54
N THR A 298 -22.44 2.30 6.50
CA THR A 298 -23.34 1.86 5.41
C THR A 298 -22.92 2.44 4.07
N ILE A 299 -22.67 3.76 3.96
CA ILE A 299 -22.24 4.35 2.69
C ILE A 299 -20.85 3.85 2.27
N TYR A 300 -19.96 3.58 3.24
CA TYR A 300 -18.59 3.14 2.95
C TYR A 300 -18.59 1.71 2.40
N ARG A 301 -19.30 0.81 3.07
CA ARG A 301 -19.47 -0.58 2.61
C ARG A 301 -20.27 -0.67 1.30
N ASP A 302 -21.24 0.24 1.08
CA ASP A 302 -21.98 0.37 -0.18
C ASP A 302 -21.04 0.72 -1.34
N ALA A 303 -20.15 1.68 -1.15
CA ALA A 303 -19.21 2.11 -2.18
C ALA A 303 -18.23 1.01 -2.58
N ILE A 304 -17.67 0.28 -1.60
CA ILE A 304 -16.74 -0.84 -1.86
C ILE A 304 -17.45 -1.94 -2.66
N GLN A 305 -18.62 -2.39 -2.19
CA GLN A 305 -19.39 -3.41 -2.91
C GLN A 305 -19.80 -2.92 -4.30
N TYR A 306 -20.22 -1.67 -4.44
CA TYR A 306 -20.62 -1.12 -5.73
C TYR A 306 -19.48 -1.17 -6.75
N VAL A 307 -18.26 -0.76 -6.37
CA VAL A 307 -17.10 -0.83 -7.26
C VAL A 307 -16.81 -2.27 -7.68
N HIS A 308 -16.85 -3.20 -6.73
CA HIS A 308 -16.70 -4.62 -7.02
C HIS A 308 -17.77 -5.14 -8.00
N ASP A 309 -19.04 -5.02 -7.63
CA ASP A 309 -20.17 -5.60 -8.36
C ASP A 309 -20.34 -4.99 -9.75
N GLN A 310 -20.13 -3.67 -9.88
CA GLN A 310 -20.21 -3.01 -11.19
C GLN A 310 -19.02 -3.33 -12.08
N THR A 311 -17.83 -3.53 -11.51
CA THR A 311 -16.68 -4.03 -12.29
C THR A 311 -17.00 -5.41 -12.84
N VAL A 312 -17.42 -6.35 -11.99
CA VAL A 312 -17.83 -7.71 -12.39
C VAL A 312 -18.92 -7.70 -13.45
N ARG A 313 -19.95 -6.86 -13.26
CA ARG A 313 -21.05 -6.75 -14.23
C ARG A 313 -20.57 -6.31 -15.61
N TRP A 314 -19.60 -5.40 -15.70
CA TRP A 314 -19.09 -4.94 -16.99
C TRP A 314 -18.06 -5.91 -17.60
N MET A 315 -17.26 -6.61 -16.79
CA MET A 315 -16.42 -7.73 -17.26
C MET A 315 -17.28 -8.80 -17.94
N ASN A 316 -18.38 -9.22 -17.29
CA ASN A 316 -19.31 -10.20 -17.85
C ASN A 316 -20.03 -9.72 -19.12
N LYS A 317 -19.93 -8.42 -19.46
CA LYS A 317 -20.43 -7.85 -20.71
C LYS A 317 -19.35 -7.72 -21.79
N GLY A 318 -18.14 -8.23 -21.53
CA GLY A 318 -17.03 -8.25 -22.47
C GLY A 318 -16.28 -6.92 -22.60
N PHE A 319 -16.45 -5.98 -21.66
CA PHE A 319 -15.70 -4.73 -21.69
C PHE A 319 -14.29 -4.93 -21.13
N GLY A 320 -13.29 -4.32 -21.78
CA GLY A 320 -11.92 -4.31 -21.30
C GLY A 320 -11.74 -3.35 -20.12
N VAL A 321 -10.70 -3.55 -19.30
CA VAL A 321 -10.46 -2.78 -18.08
C VAL A 321 -10.45 -1.26 -18.32
N ASN A 322 -9.86 -0.79 -19.43
CA ASN A 322 -9.80 0.63 -19.77
C ASN A 322 -11.16 1.23 -20.09
N GLU A 323 -12.15 0.44 -20.53
CA GLU A 323 -13.51 0.91 -20.73
C GLU A 323 -14.30 0.90 -19.41
N ILE A 324 -14.07 -0.13 -18.58
CA ILE A 324 -14.77 -0.30 -17.30
C ILE A 324 -14.48 0.87 -16.35
N VAL A 325 -13.24 1.37 -16.29
CA VAL A 325 -12.89 2.54 -15.44
C VAL A 325 -13.69 3.81 -15.78
N HIS A 326 -14.18 3.94 -17.01
CA HIS A 326 -15.05 5.04 -17.43
C HIS A 326 -16.53 4.76 -17.15
N LYS A 327 -16.94 3.47 -17.10
CA LYS A 327 -18.34 3.08 -16.83
C LYS A 327 -18.67 2.99 -15.35
N VAL A 328 -17.74 2.56 -14.51
CA VAL A 328 -17.96 2.44 -13.07
C VAL A 328 -17.74 3.81 -12.44
N LYS A 329 -18.85 4.46 -12.09
CA LYS A 329 -18.89 5.72 -11.33
C LYS A 329 -19.82 5.53 -10.15
N LEU A 330 -19.41 5.97 -8.97
CA LEU A 330 -20.26 5.92 -7.79
C LEU A 330 -21.57 6.69 -8.06
N PRO A 331 -22.73 6.21 -7.55
CA PRO A 331 -23.96 6.97 -7.58
C PRO A 331 -23.76 8.36 -6.94
N PRO A 332 -24.46 9.42 -7.40
CA PRO A 332 -24.22 10.79 -6.95
C PRO A 332 -24.22 10.98 -5.43
N LYS A 333 -25.12 10.28 -4.72
CA LYS A 333 -25.17 10.32 -3.25
C LYS A 333 -23.92 9.76 -2.57
N LEU A 334 -23.34 8.68 -3.11
CA LEU A 334 -22.09 8.10 -2.60
C LEU A 334 -20.90 8.98 -3.00
N ALA A 335 -20.84 9.41 -4.26
CA ALA A 335 -19.75 10.23 -4.78
C ALA A 335 -19.59 11.59 -4.06
N ALA A 336 -20.69 12.17 -3.57
CA ALA A 336 -20.67 13.44 -2.84
C ALA A 336 -20.42 13.28 -1.33
N HIS A 337 -20.35 12.07 -0.79
CA HIS A 337 -20.19 11.86 0.64
C HIS A 337 -18.75 12.19 1.09
N PRO A 338 -18.54 12.88 2.24
CA PRO A 338 -17.20 13.25 2.72
C PRO A 338 -16.23 12.06 2.85
N TYR A 339 -16.71 10.95 3.43
CA TYR A 339 -15.94 9.71 3.56
C TYR A 339 -15.64 8.97 2.24
N LEU A 340 -16.11 9.48 1.09
CA LEU A 340 -15.91 8.85 -0.22
C LEU A 340 -15.26 9.80 -1.22
N GLN A 341 -14.74 10.94 -0.75
CA GLN A 341 -13.90 11.81 -1.58
C GLN A 341 -12.57 11.11 -1.90
N GLU A 342 -12.12 11.18 -3.15
CA GLU A 342 -10.97 10.42 -3.67
C GLU A 342 -9.60 11.03 -3.30
N HIS A 343 -9.43 11.49 -2.05
CA HIS A 343 -8.17 12.09 -1.57
C HIS A 343 -7.04 11.06 -1.36
N TYR A 344 -7.37 9.80 -1.10
CA TYR A 344 -6.40 8.70 -0.95
C TYR A 344 -6.54 7.63 -2.02
N GLY A 345 -7.65 6.89 -2.06
CA GLY A 345 -8.00 5.95 -3.13
C GLY A 345 -8.81 6.59 -4.25
N THR A 346 -8.92 5.89 -5.39
CA THR A 346 -9.87 6.24 -6.46
C THR A 346 -10.65 5.01 -6.90
N VAL A 347 -11.87 5.24 -7.37
CA VAL A 347 -12.72 4.26 -8.06
C VAL A 347 -11.99 3.71 -9.29
N ALA A 348 -11.30 4.56 -10.04
CA ALA A 348 -10.69 4.18 -11.31
C ALA A 348 -9.60 3.11 -11.15
N TRP A 349 -8.63 3.28 -10.24
CA TRP A 349 -7.65 2.21 -10.01
C TRP A 349 -8.19 1.06 -9.16
N SER A 350 -9.25 1.30 -8.38
CA SER A 350 -9.92 0.23 -7.65
C SER A 350 -10.61 -0.76 -8.60
N VAL A 351 -11.24 -0.27 -9.67
CA VAL A 351 -11.75 -1.09 -10.76
C VAL A 351 -10.64 -1.94 -11.38
N ARG A 352 -9.46 -1.35 -11.62
CA ARG A 352 -8.29 -2.10 -12.14
C ARG A 352 -7.87 -3.20 -11.16
N GLY A 353 -7.81 -2.89 -9.87
CA GLY A 353 -7.49 -3.87 -8.83
C GLY A 353 -8.49 -5.02 -8.76
N VAL A 354 -9.80 -4.73 -8.85
CA VAL A 354 -10.84 -5.78 -8.90
C VAL A 354 -10.68 -6.64 -10.14
N TYR A 355 -10.51 -6.00 -11.31
CA TYR A 355 -10.32 -6.70 -12.59
C TYR A 355 -9.14 -7.67 -12.52
N ASP A 356 -7.97 -7.17 -12.14
CA ASP A 356 -6.72 -7.94 -12.06
C ASP A 356 -6.81 -9.07 -11.02
N SER A 357 -7.52 -8.86 -9.92
CA SER A 357 -7.70 -9.89 -8.88
C SER A 357 -8.58 -11.07 -9.31
N LEU A 358 -9.47 -10.85 -10.28
CA LEU A 358 -10.47 -11.84 -10.69
C LEU A 358 -10.10 -12.57 -11.97
N ILE A 359 -9.51 -11.86 -12.95
CA ILE A 359 -9.18 -12.43 -14.27
C ILE A 359 -7.76 -12.13 -14.74
N GLY A 360 -6.96 -11.45 -13.91
CA GLY A 360 -5.55 -11.18 -14.18
C GLY A 360 -5.29 -10.01 -15.13
N TRP A 361 -4.03 -9.94 -15.59
CA TRP A 361 -3.49 -8.81 -16.35
C TRP A 361 -3.96 -8.75 -17.81
N PHE A 362 -4.32 -9.89 -18.40
CA PHE A 362 -4.65 -9.98 -19.82
C PHE A 362 -6.09 -9.52 -20.05
N ASP A 363 -6.26 -8.48 -20.87
CA ASP A 363 -7.55 -7.84 -21.12
C ASP A 363 -8.39 -8.50 -22.23
N GLY A 364 -7.88 -9.57 -22.84
CA GLY A 364 -8.52 -10.27 -23.95
C GLY A 364 -8.17 -9.69 -25.33
N ASP A 365 -7.48 -8.55 -25.42
CA ASP A 365 -7.04 -7.98 -26.69
C ASP A 365 -5.68 -8.58 -27.10
N PRO A 366 -5.59 -9.31 -28.23
CA PRO A 366 -4.33 -9.90 -28.68
C PRO A 366 -3.22 -8.88 -28.94
N VAL A 367 -3.52 -7.60 -29.15
CA VAL A 367 -2.51 -6.52 -29.24
C VAL A 367 -1.70 -6.41 -27.95
N ASN A 368 -2.31 -6.71 -26.80
CA ASN A 368 -1.71 -6.61 -25.47
C ASN A 368 -1.12 -7.94 -24.98
N LEU A 369 -1.22 -9.03 -25.75
CA LEU A 369 -0.67 -10.33 -25.34
C LEU A 369 0.87 -10.35 -25.39
N TYR A 370 1.45 -9.73 -26.42
CA TYR A 370 2.90 -9.58 -26.59
C TYR A 370 3.24 -8.16 -27.06
N PRO A 371 3.06 -7.15 -26.19
CA PRO A 371 3.21 -5.76 -26.59
C PRO A 371 4.68 -5.47 -26.91
N LEU A 372 4.91 -4.64 -27.93
CA LEU A 372 6.24 -4.07 -28.19
C LEU A 372 6.75 -3.31 -26.97
N THR A 373 8.07 -3.33 -26.77
CA THR A 373 8.70 -2.46 -25.78
C THR A 373 8.45 -0.99 -26.15
N LYS A 374 8.53 -0.10 -25.14
CA LYS A 374 8.34 1.34 -25.34
C LYS A 374 9.27 1.90 -26.43
N ALA A 375 10.54 1.51 -26.42
CA ALA A 375 11.53 1.89 -27.42
C ALA A 375 11.19 1.37 -28.83
N GLN A 376 10.76 0.10 -28.94
CA GLN A 376 10.33 -0.47 -30.23
C GLN A 376 9.12 0.28 -30.80
N ARG A 377 8.11 0.58 -29.96
CA ARG A 377 6.91 1.34 -30.37
C ARG A 377 7.28 2.77 -30.80
N ALA A 378 8.14 3.45 -30.05
CA ALA A 378 8.67 4.77 -30.42
C ALA A 378 9.35 4.76 -31.79
N GLY A 379 10.19 3.75 -32.07
CA GLY A 379 10.83 3.56 -33.36
C GLY A 379 9.84 3.41 -34.52
N ARG A 380 8.74 2.67 -34.32
CA ARG A 380 7.68 2.51 -35.34
C ARG A 380 6.93 3.82 -35.62
N TRP A 381 6.57 4.58 -34.58
CA TRP A 381 5.96 5.90 -34.73
C TRP A 381 6.86 6.88 -35.47
N LYS A 382 8.16 6.89 -35.14
CA LYS A 382 9.17 7.70 -35.82
C LYS A 382 9.20 7.42 -37.32
N GLN A 383 9.19 6.14 -37.71
CA GLN A 383 9.17 5.72 -39.12
C GLN A 383 7.87 6.11 -39.83
N LEU A 384 6.72 6.02 -39.17
CA LEU A 384 5.42 6.35 -39.77
C LEU A 384 5.29 7.86 -40.02
N LEU A 385 5.62 8.68 -39.02
CA LEU A 385 5.46 10.14 -39.09
C LEU A 385 6.51 10.83 -39.98
N ALA A 386 7.62 10.17 -40.29
CA ALA A 386 8.67 10.68 -41.17
C ALA A 386 8.34 10.59 -42.67
N ARG A 387 7.32 9.83 -43.08
CA ARG A 387 7.07 9.51 -44.51
C ARG A 387 6.67 10.71 -45.37
N ASP A 388 6.02 11.72 -44.79
CA ASP A 388 5.36 12.81 -45.53
C ASP A 388 5.67 14.21 -45.00
N SER A 389 6.88 14.48 -44.48
CA SER A 389 7.17 15.82 -43.93
C SER A 389 8.62 16.23 -43.93
N LYS A 390 8.82 17.56 -43.98
CA LYS A 390 10.11 18.23 -43.75
C LYS A 390 10.51 18.29 -42.27
N ALA A 391 9.56 18.17 -41.34
CA ALA A 391 9.84 18.15 -39.90
C ALA A 391 10.15 16.72 -39.45
N THR A 392 11.08 16.58 -38.49
CA THR A 392 11.41 15.29 -37.89
C THR A 392 10.22 14.75 -37.11
N ALA A 393 10.06 13.42 -37.06
CA ALA A 393 8.90 12.78 -36.45
C ALA A 393 8.78 13.05 -34.94
N ASP A 394 9.90 13.12 -34.23
CA ASP A 394 9.99 13.50 -32.82
C ASP A 394 9.51 14.94 -32.58
N ALA A 395 9.89 15.90 -33.42
CA ALA A 395 9.44 17.28 -33.32
C ALA A 395 7.92 17.41 -33.49
N LYS A 396 7.30 16.59 -34.36
CA LYS A 396 5.83 16.56 -34.51
C LYS A 396 5.14 16.01 -33.27
N ILE A 397 5.61 14.89 -32.73
CA ILE A 397 5.06 14.28 -31.50
C ILE A 397 5.16 15.29 -30.35
N LEU A 398 6.32 15.95 -30.23
CA LEU A 398 6.57 16.96 -29.21
C LEU A 398 5.63 18.16 -29.35
N GLN A 399 5.43 18.65 -30.57
CA GLN A 399 4.54 19.77 -30.84
C GLN A 399 3.08 19.44 -30.49
N ASP A 400 2.62 18.23 -30.80
CA ASP A 400 1.24 17.82 -30.49
C ASP A 400 1.03 17.62 -28.99
N ALA A 401 2.03 17.07 -28.28
CA ALA A 401 2.04 17.03 -26.82
C ALA A 401 1.96 18.44 -26.20
N LEU A 402 2.70 19.41 -26.77
CA LEU A 402 2.68 20.79 -26.31
C LEU A 402 1.33 21.46 -26.55
N ASN A 403 0.69 21.20 -27.70
CA ASN A 403 -0.64 21.73 -28.01
C ASN A 403 -1.68 21.21 -27.02
N SER A 404 -1.65 19.91 -26.72
CA SER A 404 -2.56 19.24 -25.78
C SER A 404 -2.37 19.79 -24.35
N LEU A 405 -1.12 19.94 -23.91
CA LEU A 405 -0.80 20.59 -22.64
C LEU A 405 -1.36 22.02 -22.58
N LYS A 406 -1.08 22.83 -23.62
CA LYS A 406 -1.52 24.23 -23.69
C LYS A 406 -3.05 24.34 -23.64
N ALA A 407 -3.78 23.47 -24.32
CA ALA A 407 -5.24 23.47 -24.28
C ALA A 407 -5.78 23.29 -22.85
N SER A 408 -5.21 22.35 -22.09
CA SER A 408 -5.59 22.17 -20.68
C SER A 408 -5.15 23.34 -19.80
N ASP A 409 -3.95 23.86 -19.98
CA ASP A 409 -3.44 24.99 -19.17
C ASP A 409 -4.25 26.26 -19.40
N ASP A 410 -4.55 26.60 -20.66
CA ASP A 410 -5.40 27.74 -21.03
C ASP A 410 -6.79 27.62 -20.38
N LYS A 411 -7.40 26.42 -20.38
CA LYS A 411 -8.70 26.19 -19.72
C LYS A 411 -8.60 26.34 -18.20
N PHE A 412 -7.52 25.84 -17.59
CA PHE A 412 -7.29 25.99 -16.16
C PHE A 412 -7.13 27.46 -15.78
N GLU A 413 -6.37 28.25 -16.54
CA GLU A 413 -6.20 29.68 -16.28
C GLU A 413 -7.52 30.46 -16.44
N LEU A 414 -8.35 30.06 -17.40
CA LEU A 414 -9.62 30.74 -17.67
C LEU A 414 -10.69 30.46 -16.60
N ILE A 415 -10.86 29.20 -16.18
CA ILE A 415 -11.99 28.78 -15.32
C ILE A 415 -11.62 27.83 -14.16
N GLY A 416 -10.34 27.53 -13.94
CA GLY A 416 -9.87 26.65 -12.86
C GLY A 416 -10.08 25.15 -13.12
N GLU A 417 -10.38 24.75 -14.36
CA GLU A 417 -10.63 23.35 -14.74
C GLU A 417 -9.60 22.82 -15.72
N CYS A 418 -9.10 21.61 -15.49
CA CYS A 418 -8.22 20.93 -16.41
C CYS A 418 -8.99 20.09 -17.45
N MET A 419 -8.33 19.78 -18.56
CA MET A 419 -8.78 18.82 -19.56
C MET A 419 -8.01 17.52 -19.36
N ASN A 420 -8.58 16.59 -18.59
CA ASN A 420 -7.88 15.37 -18.19
C ASN A 420 -7.51 14.49 -19.39
N ASP A 421 -8.35 14.42 -20.41
CA ASP A 421 -8.07 13.71 -21.67
C ASP A 421 -6.86 14.31 -22.39
N GLU A 422 -6.82 15.64 -22.56
CA GLU A 422 -5.68 16.34 -23.17
C GLU A 422 -4.39 16.15 -22.37
N LEU A 423 -4.46 16.19 -21.03
CA LEU A 423 -3.27 15.97 -20.19
C LEU A 423 -2.76 14.54 -20.24
N GLN A 424 -3.66 13.54 -20.27
CA GLN A 424 -3.25 12.13 -20.45
C GLN A 424 -2.66 11.91 -21.85
N TRP A 425 -3.22 12.54 -22.87
CA TRP A 425 -2.68 12.48 -24.22
C TRP A 425 -1.29 13.14 -24.32
N ALA A 426 -1.14 14.34 -23.75
CA ALA A 426 0.14 15.02 -23.62
C ALA A 426 1.17 14.15 -22.88
N LEU A 427 0.75 13.40 -21.85
CA LEU A 427 1.62 12.51 -21.08
C LEU A 427 2.13 11.35 -21.94
N GLU A 428 1.23 10.72 -22.69
CA GLU A 428 1.58 9.63 -23.61
C GLU A 428 2.55 10.10 -24.69
N LEU A 429 2.21 11.20 -25.38
CA LEU A 429 3.02 11.74 -26.47
C LEU A 429 4.38 12.24 -25.99
N SER A 430 4.45 12.99 -24.88
CA SER A 430 5.74 13.44 -24.34
C SER A 430 6.61 12.26 -23.90
N SER A 431 6.02 11.19 -23.34
CA SER A 431 6.74 9.96 -23.00
C SER A 431 7.27 9.24 -24.23
N LEU A 432 6.51 9.21 -25.32
CA LEU A 432 6.91 8.67 -26.62
C LEU A 432 8.04 9.50 -27.25
N ALA A 433 7.93 10.84 -27.19
CA ALA A 433 8.94 11.76 -27.69
C ALA A 433 10.29 11.56 -27.00
N VAL A 434 10.32 11.36 -25.68
CA VAL A 434 11.55 11.07 -24.93
C VAL A 434 12.27 9.83 -25.44
N GLU A 435 11.54 8.78 -25.82
CA GLU A 435 12.13 7.55 -26.36
C GLU A 435 12.52 7.68 -27.85
N ALA A 436 11.78 8.47 -28.62
CA ALA A 436 12.00 8.64 -30.06
C ALA A 436 13.16 9.60 -30.38
N SER A 437 13.53 10.46 -29.44
CA SER A 437 14.45 11.59 -29.62
C SER A 437 15.86 11.30 -29.09
N GLU A 438 16.84 12.02 -29.62
CA GLU A 438 18.24 12.03 -29.18
C GLU A 438 18.72 13.46 -28.96
N ASN A 439 19.86 13.62 -28.25
CA ASN A 439 20.54 14.90 -28.04
C ASN A 439 19.59 16.02 -27.53
N GLN A 440 19.66 17.21 -28.12
CA GLN A 440 18.89 18.38 -27.70
C GLN A 440 17.37 18.16 -27.69
N VAL A 441 16.83 17.47 -28.70
CA VAL A 441 15.38 17.19 -28.80
C VAL A 441 14.92 16.29 -27.65
N LYS A 442 15.78 15.38 -27.18
CA LYS A 442 15.49 14.54 -26.01
C LYS A 442 15.36 15.35 -24.74
N GLU A 443 16.22 16.36 -24.55
CA GLU A 443 16.14 17.24 -23.38
C GLU A 443 14.90 18.14 -23.41
N GLU A 444 14.51 18.63 -24.60
CA GLU A 444 13.24 19.34 -24.79
C GLU A 444 12.03 18.45 -24.48
N ALA A 445 12.05 17.19 -24.95
CA ALA A 445 10.99 16.22 -24.67
C ALA A 445 10.89 15.88 -23.17
N LYS A 446 12.02 15.71 -22.47
CA LYS A 446 12.04 15.53 -21.01
C LYS A 446 11.46 16.75 -20.29
N SER A 447 11.87 17.96 -20.70
CA SER A 447 11.36 19.21 -20.13
C SER A 447 9.84 19.33 -20.31
N LEU A 448 9.31 19.01 -21.49
CA LEU A 448 7.87 18.98 -21.72
C LEU A 448 7.17 17.90 -20.87
N HIS A 449 7.73 16.69 -20.80
CA HIS A 449 7.16 15.59 -20.01
C HIS A 449 7.02 15.98 -18.53
N VAL A 450 8.04 16.64 -17.98
CA VAL A 450 8.03 17.22 -16.63
C VAL A 450 6.91 18.26 -16.46
N ARG A 451 6.72 19.16 -17.42
CA ARG A 451 5.63 20.16 -17.38
C ARG A 451 4.25 19.49 -17.40
N VAL A 452 4.08 18.43 -18.19
CA VAL A 452 2.83 17.65 -18.22
C VAL A 452 2.58 16.99 -16.87
N LEU A 453 3.58 16.33 -16.27
CA LEU A 453 3.48 15.73 -14.94
C LEU A 453 3.08 16.75 -13.87
N ARG A 454 3.73 17.92 -13.85
CA ARG A 454 3.38 19.02 -12.92
C ARG A 454 1.95 19.52 -13.13
N SER A 455 1.47 19.57 -14.37
CA SER A 455 0.09 19.97 -14.69
C SER A 455 -0.92 18.92 -14.23
N LEU A 456 -0.66 17.63 -14.47
CA LEU A 456 -1.45 16.54 -13.89
C LEU A 456 -1.49 16.58 -12.36
N ALA A 457 -0.35 16.85 -11.71
CA ALA A 457 -0.28 17.01 -10.26
C ALA A 457 -1.11 18.19 -9.74
N LYS A 458 -1.14 19.31 -10.48
CA LYS A 458 -1.97 20.49 -10.19
C LYS A 458 -3.46 20.20 -10.32
N CYS A 459 -3.84 19.31 -11.22
CA CYS A 459 -5.22 18.91 -11.48
C CYS A 459 -5.70 17.74 -10.60
N SER A 460 -4.81 17.13 -9.82
CA SER A 460 -5.14 15.96 -8.99
C SER A 460 -5.68 16.38 -7.62
N ASN A 461 -6.91 15.94 -7.31
CA ASN A 461 -7.48 16.02 -5.97
C ASN A 461 -7.10 14.80 -5.11
N ASN A 462 -6.33 13.88 -5.66
CA ASN A 462 -5.81 12.71 -4.99
C ASN A 462 -4.35 12.94 -4.59
N ALA A 463 -4.04 12.78 -3.30
CA ALA A 463 -2.70 13.00 -2.76
C ALA A 463 -1.68 12.02 -3.37
N ASN A 464 -2.02 10.74 -3.45
CA ASN A 464 -1.15 9.69 -3.96
C ASN A 464 -0.75 9.94 -5.43
N ALA A 465 -1.71 10.25 -6.29
CA ALA A 465 -1.45 10.54 -7.70
C ALA A 465 -0.63 11.83 -7.87
N ARG A 466 -0.97 12.88 -7.10
CA ARG A 466 -0.23 14.14 -7.09
C ARG A 466 1.24 13.91 -6.74
N HIS A 467 1.51 13.19 -5.66
CA HIS A 467 2.87 12.90 -5.23
C HIS A 467 3.62 12.10 -6.29
N TYR A 468 2.99 11.09 -6.86
CA TYR A 468 3.62 10.24 -7.87
C TYR A 468 4.09 11.05 -9.08
N TYR A 469 3.26 11.97 -9.58
CA TYR A 469 3.62 12.84 -10.70
C TYR A 469 4.76 13.80 -10.35
N LEU A 470 4.72 14.43 -9.18
CA LEU A 470 5.77 15.36 -8.73
C LEU A 470 7.10 14.66 -8.47
N THR A 471 7.08 13.46 -7.89
CA THR A 471 8.31 12.71 -7.63
C THR A 471 8.96 12.25 -8.93
N ILE A 472 8.19 11.76 -9.91
CA ILE A 472 8.72 11.40 -11.23
C ILE A 472 9.30 12.64 -11.93
N ALA A 473 8.65 13.80 -11.81
CA ALA A 473 9.18 15.05 -12.35
C ALA A 473 10.56 15.38 -11.76
N ARG A 474 10.74 15.23 -10.44
CA ARG A 474 12.06 15.39 -9.79
C ARG A 474 13.09 14.35 -10.23
N GLU A 475 12.71 13.08 -10.40
CA GLU A 475 13.61 12.03 -10.91
C GLU A 475 14.18 12.41 -12.29
N ILE A 476 13.39 13.07 -13.14
CA ILE A 476 13.83 13.53 -14.46
C ILE A 476 14.67 14.81 -14.36
N GLU A 477 14.28 15.79 -13.55
CA GLU A 477 14.94 17.10 -13.45
C GLU A 477 16.29 17.05 -12.71
N SER A 478 16.37 16.34 -11.58
CA SER A 478 17.55 16.34 -10.72
C SER A 478 18.32 15.02 -10.72
N GLY A 479 17.79 13.98 -11.38
CA GLY A 479 18.36 12.64 -11.33
C GLY A 479 18.15 11.93 -9.98
N LEU A 480 17.17 12.40 -9.17
CA LEU A 480 16.80 11.81 -7.88
C LEU A 480 16.71 10.27 -7.99
N LYS A 481 17.35 9.57 -7.05
CA LYS A 481 17.31 8.11 -6.94
C LYS A 481 16.55 7.71 -5.68
N LEU A 482 15.57 6.83 -5.85
CA LEU A 482 14.73 6.34 -4.77
C LEU A 482 15.27 4.99 -4.28
N LEU A 483 16.37 5.04 -3.53
CA LEU A 483 17.03 3.87 -2.97
C LEU A 483 16.98 3.91 -1.45
N MET A 484 16.83 2.74 -0.82
CA MET A 484 17.01 2.63 0.63
C MET A 484 18.46 2.97 0.98
N THR A 485 18.68 3.52 2.17
CA THR A 485 20.05 3.71 2.64
C THR A 485 20.64 2.38 3.11
N LYS A 486 21.96 2.27 3.09
CA LYS A 486 22.66 1.09 3.64
C LYS A 486 22.27 0.81 5.09
N ASN A 487 21.98 1.84 5.88
CA ASN A 487 21.58 1.70 7.29
C ASN A 487 20.16 1.14 7.41
N SER A 488 19.18 1.69 6.67
CA SER A 488 17.79 1.17 6.69
C SER A 488 17.75 -0.29 6.27
N LEU A 489 18.53 -0.63 5.24
CA LEU A 489 18.63 -1.98 4.75
C LEU A 489 19.31 -2.92 5.76
N ARG A 490 20.40 -2.44 6.38
CA ARG A 490 21.07 -3.14 7.48
C ARG A 490 20.08 -3.47 8.59
N ASP A 491 19.35 -2.48 9.10
CA ASP A 491 18.43 -2.66 10.23
C ASP A 491 17.31 -3.66 9.87
N LEU A 492 16.75 -3.54 8.66
CA LEU A 492 15.79 -4.49 8.11
C LEU A 492 16.29 -5.93 8.15
N LEU A 493 17.52 -6.18 7.69
CA LEU A 493 18.08 -7.53 7.57
C LEU A 493 18.62 -8.08 8.91
N LEU A 494 19.23 -7.23 9.73
CA LEU A 494 19.82 -7.63 11.00
C LEU A 494 18.78 -7.89 12.08
N THR A 495 17.73 -7.07 12.14
CA THR A 495 16.90 -7.01 13.35
C THR A 495 15.43 -7.32 13.15
N HIS A 496 14.93 -7.42 11.91
CA HIS A 496 13.46 -7.43 11.68
C HIS A 496 12.94 -8.70 11.01
N LEU A 497 13.78 -9.41 10.26
CA LEU A 497 13.45 -10.73 9.71
C LEU A 497 13.88 -11.82 10.67
N ASN A 498 13.04 -12.81 10.95
CA ASN A 498 13.55 -14.05 11.53
C ASN A 498 14.45 -14.77 10.52
N ILE A 499 15.27 -15.71 10.99
CA ILE A 499 16.24 -16.37 10.11
C ILE A 499 15.54 -17.16 8.99
N ASP A 500 14.34 -17.67 9.23
CA ASP A 500 13.63 -18.46 8.22
C ASP A 500 13.21 -17.56 7.04
N GLU A 501 12.75 -16.36 7.34
CA GLU A 501 12.38 -15.34 6.35
C GLU A 501 13.60 -14.88 5.56
N LEU A 502 14.69 -14.53 6.24
CA LEU A 502 15.94 -14.11 5.60
C LEU A 502 16.46 -15.18 4.65
N MET A 503 16.50 -16.44 5.09
CA MET A 503 16.97 -17.57 4.29
C MET A 503 16.05 -17.86 3.09
N SER A 504 14.76 -17.55 3.19
CA SER A 504 13.80 -17.66 2.08
C SER A 504 13.97 -16.61 0.99
N PHE A 505 14.78 -15.57 1.21
CA PHE A 505 15.01 -14.51 0.21
C PHE A 505 16.12 -14.86 -0.77
N PHE A 506 17.10 -15.66 -0.35
CA PHE A 506 18.25 -16.06 -1.19
C PHE A 506 17.85 -16.61 -2.57
N PRO A 507 16.86 -17.51 -2.69
CA PRO A 507 16.45 -18.05 -3.99
C PRO A 507 15.91 -16.98 -4.95
N LEU A 508 15.34 -15.89 -4.43
CA LEU A 508 14.82 -14.78 -5.24
C LEU A 508 15.94 -13.93 -5.86
N ARG A 509 17.15 -14.08 -5.34
CA ARG A 509 18.35 -13.32 -5.72
C ARG A 509 19.31 -14.13 -6.60
N PHE A 510 18.84 -15.25 -7.13
CA PHE A 510 19.65 -16.12 -7.95
C PHE A 510 19.80 -15.56 -9.37
N LYS A 511 21.04 -15.42 -9.82
CA LYS A 511 21.43 -14.93 -11.14
C LYS A 511 21.41 -16.07 -12.16
N ALA A 512 20.21 -16.43 -12.62
CA ALA A 512 20.02 -17.53 -13.56
C ALA A 512 20.81 -17.34 -14.87
N GLU A 513 20.98 -16.10 -15.30
CA GLU A 513 21.74 -15.69 -16.47
C GLU A 513 23.26 -15.91 -16.38
N GLU A 514 23.81 -16.05 -15.16
CA GLU A 514 25.22 -16.35 -14.92
C GLU A 514 25.46 -17.85 -14.62
N CYS A 515 24.41 -18.67 -14.54
CA CYS A 515 24.51 -20.07 -14.18
C CYS A 515 24.84 -20.94 -15.41
N ASP A 516 25.85 -21.81 -15.28
CA ASP A 516 26.11 -22.89 -16.24
C ASP A 516 24.99 -23.95 -16.12
N GLU A 517 24.37 -24.31 -17.24
CA GLU A 517 23.26 -25.27 -17.33
C GLU A 517 23.60 -26.65 -16.74
N ASN A 518 24.88 -27.02 -16.70
CA ASN A 518 25.37 -28.28 -16.15
C ASN A 518 25.65 -28.20 -14.63
N THR A 519 25.43 -27.04 -14.01
CA THR A 519 25.61 -26.86 -12.57
C THR A 519 24.61 -27.74 -11.81
N LEU A 520 25.13 -28.73 -11.10
CA LEU A 520 24.42 -29.49 -10.07
C LEU A 520 25.19 -29.37 -8.77
N LEU A 521 24.57 -28.73 -7.78
CA LEU A 521 25.25 -28.24 -6.58
C LEU A 521 24.26 -28.18 -5.44
N THR A 522 24.57 -28.77 -4.29
CA THR A 522 23.79 -28.66 -3.06
C THR A 522 24.63 -28.07 -1.93
N VAL A 523 24.19 -26.92 -1.40
CA VAL A 523 24.81 -26.25 -0.26
C VAL A 523 23.90 -26.32 0.96
N GLY A 524 24.44 -26.79 2.09
CA GLY A 524 23.82 -26.68 3.40
C GLY A 524 24.23 -25.41 4.13
N MET A 525 23.31 -24.83 4.90
CA MET A 525 23.59 -23.76 5.87
C MET A 525 23.02 -24.15 7.23
N VAL A 526 23.89 -24.21 8.24
CA VAL A 526 23.59 -24.65 9.60
C VAL A 526 23.87 -23.52 10.58
N PHE A 527 22.87 -23.21 11.40
CA PHE A 527 22.90 -22.17 12.43
C PHE A 527 22.87 -22.80 13.82
N THR A 528 23.99 -22.71 14.54
CA THR A 528 24.23 -23.46 15.79
C THR A 528 23.50 -22.88 17.00
N ASP A 529 23.33 -21.56 17.05
CA ASP A 529 22.67 -20.80 18.11
C ASP A 529 21.16 -21.05 18.19
N ILE A 530 20.55 -21.34 17.05
CA ILE A 530 19.10 -21.55 16.89
C ILE A 530 18.74 -22.98 16.47
N GLN A 531 19.74 -23.85 16.29
CA GLN A 531 19.58 -25.26 15.90
C GLN A 531 18.76 -25.46 14.62
N LYS A 532 19.00 -24.63 13.60
CA LYS A 532 18.27 -24.66 12.32
C LYS A 532 19.19 -24.94 11.14
N SER A 533 18.69 -25.69 10.16
CA SER A 533 19.37 -25.97 8.91
C SER A 533 18.52 -25.62 7.68
N TYR A 534 19.21 -25.32 6.58
CA TYR A 534 18.63 -24.97 5.29
C TYR A 534 19.48 -25.56 4.16
N TYR A 535 18.84 -25.88 3.05
CA TYR A 535 19.51 -26.43 1.88
C TYR A 535 19.10 -25.72 0.61
N TYR A 536 20.10 -25.48 -0.23
CA TYR A 536 19.95 -24.86 -1.54
C TYR A 536 20.52 -25.81 -2.58
N THR A 537 19.67 -26.30 -3.47
CA THR A 537 20.09 -27.15 -4.59
C THR A 537 19.96 -26.37 -5.89
N VAL A 538 21.10 -26.06 -6.50
CA VAL A 538 21.18 -25.49 -7.85
C VAL A 538 21.12 -26.63 -8.86
N ARG A 539 20.18 -26.53 -9.80
CA ARG A 539 20.09 -27.38 -11.01
C ARG A 539 19.30 -26.64 -12.07
N ASN A 540 19.54 -26.91 -13.35
CA ASN A 540 18.88 -26.25 -14.50
C ASN A 540 18.77 -24.72 -14.37
N CYS A 541 19.80 -24.06 -13.84
CA CYS A 541 19.78 -22.61 -13.59
C CYS A 541 18.59 -22.14 -12.73
N MET A 542 18.19 -22.94 -11.73
CA MET A 542 17.32 -22.50 -10.63
C MET A 542 17.81 -23.04 -9.28
N VAL A 543 17.34 -22.41 -8.20
CA VAL A 543 17.65 -22.84 -6.81
C VAL A 543 16.40 -23.39 -6.15
N GLU A 544 16.42 -24.68 -5.82
CA GLU A 544 15.47 -25.26 -4.87
C GLU A 544 15.91 -24.90 -3.44
N TYR A 545 14.98 -24.37 -2.64
CA TYR A 545 15.19 -24.08 -1.23
C TYR A 545 14.40 -25.06 -0.36
N ARG A 546 15.08 -25.65 0.63
CA ARG A 546 14.45 -26.48 1.67
C ARG A 546 14.77 -25.93 3.05
N LYS A 547 13.72 -25.70 3.82
CA LYS A 547 13.77 -25.28 5.22
C LYS A 547 13.68 -26.50 6.13
N HIS A 548 14.59 -26.62 7.09
CA HIS A 548 14.59 -27.61 8.19
C HIS A 548 14.24 -29.04 7.74
N PRO A 549 14.94 -29.65 6.76
CA PRO A 549 14.61 -31.01 6.40
C PRO A 549 14.95 -31.97 7.55
N ASP A 550 14.07 -32.96 7.76
CA ASP A 550 14.22 -34.01 8.77
C ASP A 550 15.50 -34.84 8.59
N ALA A 551 16.10 -34.81 7.40
CA ALA A 551 17.40 -35.36 7.10
C ALA A 551 18.19 -34.42 6.17
N VAL A 552 19.48 -34.24 6.47
CA VAL A 552 20.46 -33.66 5.53
C VAL A 552 20.46 -34.49 4.25
N PRO A 553 20.33 -33.90 3.04
CA PRO A 553 20.47 -34.65 1.80
C PRO A 553 21.80 -35.43 1.82
N PRO A 554 21.84 -36.72 1.45
CA PRO A 554 23.01 -37.59 1.67
C PRO A 554 24.27 -37.12 0.92
N ASN A 555 24.13 -36.26 -0.09
CA ASN A 555 25.22 -35.68 -0.87
C ASN A 555 25.11 -34.15 -0.88
N VAL A 556 25.70 -33.49 0.11
CA VAL A 556 25.91 -32.03 0.09
C VAL A 556 27.33 -31.74 -0.40
N ASP A 557 27.46 -30.85 -1.38
CA ASP A 557 28.77 -30.45 -1.91
C ASP A 557 29.53 -29.59 -0.93
N ALA A 558 28.83 -28.75 -0.17
CA ALA A 558 29.40 -27.95 0.90
C ALA A 558 28.37 -27.68 2.00
N THR A 559 28.84 -27.48 3.23
CA THR A 559 28.00 -27.02 4.35
C THR A 559 28.69 -25.87 5.07
N LEU A 560 28.02 -24.72 5.10
CA LEU A 560 28.36 -23.59 5.97
C LEU A 560 27.79 -23.85 7.37
N THR A 561 28.62 -23.76 8.40
CA THR A 561 28.18 -23.77 9.81
C THR A 561 28.60 -22.47 10.47
N THR A 562 27.64 -21.73 11.05
CA THR A 562 27.85 -20.43 11.70
C THR A 562 26.72 -20.16 12.72
N THR A 563 26.65 -18.95 13.27
CA THR A 563 25.51 -18.47 14.09
C THR A 563 24.61 -17.57 13.24
N SER A 564 23.33 -17.45 13.62
CA SER A 564 22.39 -16.58 12.92
C SER A 564 22.82 -15.12 12.99
N THR A 565 23.42 -14.68 14.10
CA THR A 565 24.01 -13.34 14.26
C THR A 565 25.16 -13.10 13.28
N THR A 566 26.17 -13.98 13.27
CA THR A 566 27.34 -13.85 12.40
C THR A 566 26.94 -13.81 10.92
N TRP A 567 25.98 -14.65 10.52
CA TRP A 567 25.48 -14.64 9.16
C TRP A 567 24.81 -13.33 8.77
N ARG A 568 23.97 -12.77 9.64
CA ARG A 568 23.33 -11.48 9.39
C ARG A 568 24.36 -10.38 9.19
N GLU A 569 25.38 -10.31 10.04
CA GLU A 569 26.49 -9.36 9.90
C GLU A 569 27.24 -9.52 8.57
N MET A 570 27.41 -10.75 8.08
CA MET A 570 28.01 -11.00 6.77
C MET A 570 27.12 -10.54 5.62
N VAL A 571 25.81 -10.79 5.70
CA VAL A 571 24.84 -10.40 4.67
C VAL A 571 24.80 -8.89 4.47
N VAL A 572 24.91 -8.12 5.55
CA VAL A 572 24.95 -6.64 5.51
C VAL A 572 26.37 -6.08 5.33
N GLN A 573 27.35 -6.95 5.06
CA GLN A 573 28.77 -6.61 4.82
C GLN A 573 29.48 -5.90 5.99
N GLU A 574 29.02 -6.11 7.22
CA GLU A 574 29.67 -5.61 8.44
C GLU A 574 30.83 -6.47 8.91
N SER A 575 30.81 -7.73 8.53
CA SER A 575 31.94 -8.62 8.73
C SER A 575 32.31 -9.30 7.41
N SER A 576 33.61 -9.36 7.14
CA SER A 576 34.12 -10.07 5.98
C SER A 576 34.01 -11.57 6.19
N THR A 577 33.50 -12.30 5.19
CA THR A 577 33.51 -13.77 5.15
C THR A 577 34.92 -14.32 5.40
N VAL A 578 35.96 -13.64 4.92
CA VAL A 578 37.36 -14.05 5.11
C VAL A 578 37.78 -13.89 6.57
N ILE A 579 37.35 -12.80 7.24
CA ILE A 579 37.66 -12.55 8.64
C ILE A 579 36.95 -13.59 9.51
N GLN A 580 35.65 -13.81 9.30
CA GLN A 580 34.88 -14.79 10.07
C GLN A 580 35.38 -16.23 9.88
N PHE A 581 35.89 -16.56 8.70
CA PHE A 581 36.56 -17.84 8.46
C PHE A 581 37.87 -17.94 9.25
N ALA A 582 38.68 -16.88 9.24
CA ALA A 582 39.98 -16.85 9.93
C ALA A 582 39.84 -16.84 11.46
N THR A 583 38.79 -16.23 12.01
CA THR A 583 38.53 -16.15 13.46
C THR A 583 37.69 -17.32 13.99
N GLY A 584 37.22 -18.23 13.12
CA GLY A 584 36.40 -19.38 13.48
C GLY A 584 34.91 -19.07 13.71
N GLY A 585 34.44 -17.87 13.37
CA GLY A 585 33.01 -17.49 13.42
C GLY A 585 32.15 -18.16 12.34
N LEU A 586 32.78 -18.68 11.29
CA LEU A 586 32.16 -19.60 10.34
C LEU A 586 33.10 -20.73 9.94
N THR A 587 32.54 -21.86 9.58
CA THR A 587 33.26 -23.00 8.99
C THR A 587 32.54 -23.49 7.74
N VAL A 588 33.30 -23.96 6.75
CA VAL A 588 32.76 -24.62 5.56
C VAL A 588 33.36 -26.01 5.49
N THR A 589 32.52 -27.03 5.52
CA THR A 589 32.91 -28.43 5.27
C THR A 589 32.52 -28.83 3.84
N GLY A 590 33.23 -29.79 3.25
CA GLY A 590 33.06 -30.15 1.84
C GLY A 590 33.90 -29.27 0.89
N SER A 591 33.39 -29.01 -0.30
CA SER A 591 34.04 -28.26 -1.37
C SER A 591 33.88 -26.74 -1.19
N MET A 592 34.95 -26.07 -0.77
CA MET A 592 34.98 -24.60 -0.72
C MET A 592 34.73 -23.96 -2.09
N LEU A 593 35.17 -24.61 -3.17
CA LEU A 593 34.90 -24.15 -4.53
C LEU A 593 33.40 -24.18 -4.82
N SER A 594 32.70 -25.26 -4.44
CA SER A 594 31.25 -25.39 -4.63
C SER A 594 30.48 -24.33 -3.82
N PHE A 595 30.88 -24.06 -2.58
CA PHE A 595 30.30 -22.98 -1.77
C PHE A 595 30.52 -21.60 -2.41
N ARG A 596 31.73 -21.31 -2.90
CA ARG A 596 32.03 -20.06 -3.59
C ARG A 596 31.22 -19.92 -4.88
N THR A 597 31.10 -20.99 -5.66
CA THR A 597 30.26 -21.01 -6.87
C THR A 597 28.81 -20.68 -6.53
N PHE A 598 28.24 -21.31 -5.48
CA PHE A 598 26.91 -20.98 -5.00
C PHE A 598 26.77 -19.49 -4.65
N MET A 599 27.67 -18.96 -3.82
CA MET A 599 27.61 -17.56 -3.38
C MET A 599 27.78 -16.57 -4.54
N ASN A 600 28.58 -16.90 -5.55
CA ASN A 600 28.73 -16.08 -6.75
C ASN A 600 27.46 -16.03 -7.62
N LEU A 601 26.59 -17.04 -7.53
CA LEU A 601 25.31 -17.09 -8.25
C LEU A 601 24.17 -16.39 -7.50
N ILE A 602 24.42 -15.86 -6.31
CA ILE A 602 23.47 -15.08 -5.52
C ILE A 602 23.90 -13.62 -5.56
N GLU A 603 22.97 -12.70 -5.80
CA GLU A 603 23.25 -11.27 -5.62
C GLU A 603 23.52 -10.95 -4.14
N THR A 604 24.66 -10.32 -3.86
CA THR A 604 25.12 -10.03 -2.49
C THR A 604 24.96 -8.57 -2.07
N SER A 605 24.61 -7.68 -3.00
CA SER A 605 24.27 -6.29 -2.71
C SER A 605 22.78 -6.19 -2.46
N PHE A 606 22.34 -6.25 -1.21
CA PHE A 606 20.97 -5.86 -0.87
C PHE A 606 20.72 -4.37 -1.11
#